data_AF-A0A4Q9DFD5-F1
#
_entry.id   AF-A0A4Q9DFD5-F1
#
_cell.length_a   1.000
_cell.length_b   1.000
_cell.length_c   1.000
_cell.angle_alpha   90.00
_cell.angle_beta   90.00
_cell.angle_gamma   90.00
#
_symmetry.space_group_name_H-M   'P 1'
#
loop_
_entity.id
_entity.type
_entity.pdbx_description
1 polymer ?
#
loop_
_entity_poly.entity_id
_entity_poly.type
_entity_poly.pdbx_seq_one_letter_code
_entity_poly.pdbx_strand_id
1 'polypeptide(L)' 'MKPYLQSITVSSQVGYCKPGPSIYNIVQAKINKGPTIYVDDQEKNFIPARELGWTTEIADVEGKWTEKITKLLQNKL' A
#
# COMPACT_ATOMS: atom_id res chain seq x y z
N MET A 1 -10.01 15.22 0.20
CA MET A 1 -10.05 13.75 -0.03
C MET A 1 -9.74 13.48 -1.49
N LYS A 2 -10.58 13.89 -2.45
CA LYS A 2 -10.05 14.31 -3.76
C LYS A 2 -9.23 15.61 -3.60
N PRO A 3 -8.15 15.82 -4.36
CA PRO A 3 -7.70 15.00 -5.51
C PRO A 3 -6.80 13.79 -5.16
N TYR A 4 -6.35 13.64 -3.90
CA TYR A 4 -5.24 12.72 -3.57
C TYR A 4 -5.65 11.30 -3.13
N LEU A 5 -6.87 11.09 -2.63
CA LEU A 5 -7.33 9.81 -2.09
C LEU A 5 -8.63 9.37 -2.77
N GLN A 6 -8.64 8.14 -3.30
CA GLN A 6 -9.84 7.50 -3.85
C GLN A 6 -10.68 6.81 -2.77
N SER A 7 -10.03 6.15 -1.81
CA SER A 7 -10.68 5.46 -0.69
C SER A 7 -9.82 5.56 0.57
N ILE A 8 -10.45 5.33 1.73
CA ILE A 8 -9.78 5.31 3.04
C ILE A 8 -10.23 4.04 3.78
N THR A 9 -9.28 3.37 4.43
CA THR A 9 -9.55 2.23 5.33
C THR A 9 -8.78 2.47 6.63
N VAL A 10 -9.50 2.64 7.73
CA VAL A 10 -8.93 2.87 9.06
C VAL A 10 -9.18 1.65 9.93
N SER A 11 -8.14 1.15 10.61
CA SER A 11 -8.19 -0.08 11.41
C SER A 11 -9.30 -0.07 12.48
N SER A 12 -9.47 1.05 13.18
CA SER A 12 -10.52 1.22 14.20
C SER A 12 -11.94 1.16 13.64
N GLN A 13 -12.15 1.47 12.35
CA GLN A 13 -13.45 1.43 11.70
C GLN A 13 -13.80 0.04 11.19
N VAL A 14 -12.78 -0.78 10.85
CA VAL A 14 -12.98 -2.11 10.25
C VAL A 14 -12.68 -3.27 11.19
N GLY A 15 -12.15 -3.01 12.39
CA GLY A 15 -11.86 -4.02 13.41
C GLY A 15 -10.63 -4.89 13.12
N TYR A 16 -9.80 -4.53 12.14
CA TYR A 16 -8.59 -5.26 11.77
C TYR A 16 -7.39 -4.32 11.72
N CYS A 17 -6.20 -4.81 12.07
CA CYS A 17 -4.96 -4.05 12.00
C CYS A 17 -3.92 -4.78 11.15
N LYS A 18 -2.98 -4.01 10.62
CA LYS A 18 -1.77 -4.56 10.00
C LYS A 18 -0.89 -5.23 11.08
N PRO A 19 -0.18 -6.32 10.78
CA PRO A 19 -0.07 -7.01 9.49
C PRO A 19 -1.13 -8.12 9.28
N GLY A 20 -2.28 -8.08 9.96
CA GLY A 20 -3.33 -9.09 9.77
C GLY A 20 -3.91 -9.03 8.34
N PRO A 21 -4.01 -10.16 7.61
CA PRO A 21 -4.36 -10.16 6.18
C PRO A 21 -5.76 -9.58 5.88
N SER A 22 -6.69 -9.63 6.83
CA SER A 22 -8.06 -9.13 6.66
C SER A 22 -8.13 -7.66 6.24
N ILE A 23 -7.25 -6.78 6.76
CA ILE A 23 -7.27 -5.36 6.38
C ILE A 23 -6.81 -5.17 4.92
N TYR A 24 -5.89 -6.00 4.44
CA TYR A 24 -5.39 -5.95 3.07
C TYR A 24 -6.46 -6.42 2.09
N ASN A 25 -7.21 -7.48 2.43
CA ASN A 25 -8.35 -7.95 1.64
C ASN A 25 -9.45 -6.88 1.52
N ILE A 26 -9.71 -6.14 2.60
CA ILE A 26 -10.66 -5.02 2.58
C ILE A 26 -10.18 -3.90 1.65
N VAL A 27 -8.88 -3.59 1.66
CA VAL A 27 -8.30 -2.60 0.74
C VAL A 27 -8.37 -3.09 -0.70
N GLN A 28 -8.00 -4.35 -0.97
CA GLN A 28 -8.05 -4.97 -2.31
C GLN A 28 -9.44 -4.89 -2.95
N ALA A 29 -10.50 -5.02 -2.14
CA ALA A 29 -11.88 -4.91 -2.61
C ALA A 29 -12.32 -3.46 -2.95
N LYS A 30 -11.59 -2.44 -2.48
CA LYS A 30 -11.91 -1.02 -2.67
C LYS A 30 -11.07 -0.32 -3.73
N ILE A 31 -9.95 -0.91 -4.14
CA ILE A 31 -9.04 -0.35 -5.16
C ILE A 31 -9.33 -0.97 -6.53
N ASN A 32 -8.99 -0.24 -7.59
CA ASN A 32 -9.10 -0.76 -8.95
C ASN A 32 -8.18 -1.98 -9.14
N LYS A 33 -8.59 -2.93 -9.97
CA LYS A 33 -7.73 -4.04 -10.38
C LYS A 33 -6.57 -3.49 -11.22
N GLY A 34 -5.35 -3.90 -10.88
CA GLY A 34 -4.14 -3.50 -11.60
C GLY A 34 -2.90 -3.62 -10.70
N PRO A 35 -1.72 -3.32 -11.25
CA PRO A 35 -0.50 -3.32 -10.47
C PRO A 35 -0.60 -2.30 -9.33
N THR A 36 -0.26 -2.73 -8.13
CA THR A 36 -0.44 -1.97 -6.89
C THR A 36 0.91 -1.82 -6.19
N ILE A 37 1.25 -0.59 -5.80
CA ILE A 37 2.41 -0.31 -4.96
C ILE A 37 1.92 -0.01 -3.54
N TYR A 38 2.37 -0.82 -2.59
CA TYR A 38 2.12 -0.68 -1.17
C TYR A 38 3.33 -0.02 -0.49
N VAL A 39 3.09 1.11 0.17
CA VAL A 39 4.13 1.90 0.84
C VAL A 39 3.84 1.93 2.33
N ASP A 40 4.83 1.57 3.15
CA ASP A 40 4.73 1.53 4.61
C ASP A 40 6.12 1.75 5.21
N ASP A 41 6.19 2.29 6.41
CA ASP A 41 7.45 2.52 7.15
C ASP A 41 7.91 1.27 7.90
N GLN A 42 7.08 0.23 7.99
CA GLN A 42 7.38 -0.98 8.75
C GLN A 42 7.33 -2.23 7.87
N GLU A 43 8.49 -2.87 7.68
CA GLU A 43 8.62 -4.05 6.80
C GLU A 43 7.72 -5.23 7.19
N LYS A 44 7.39 -5.39 8.48
CA LYS A 44 6.45 -6.43 8.95
C LYS A 44 5.08 -6.34 8.26
N ASN A 45 4.71 -5.16 7.76
CA ASN A 45 3.45 -4.93 7.05
C ASN A 45 3.51 -5.34 5.57
N PHE A 46 4.66 -5.83 5.07
CA PHE A 46 4.84 -6.18 3.65
C PHE A 46 4.41 -7.59 3.29
N ILE A 47 4.50 -8.54 4.22
CA ILE A 47 4.21 -9.96 3.92
C ILE A 47 2.81 -10.13 3.30
N PRO A 48 1.72 -9.61 3.90
CA PRO A 48 0.38 -9.78 3.32
C PRO A 48 0.18 -9.02 2.00
N ALA A 49 0.84 -7.87 1.84
CA ALA A 49 0.81 -7.10 0.59
C ALA A 49 1.46 -7.89 -0.56
N ARG A 50 2.61 -8.52 -0.30
CA ARG A 50 3.32 -9.36 -1.28
C ARG A 50 2.52 -10.62 -1.64
N GLU A 51 1.84 -11.22 -0.67
CA GLU A 51 0.95 -12.37 -0.91
C GLU A 51 -0.23 -12.02 -1.83
N LEU A 52 -0.68 -10.75 -1.84
CA LEU A 52 -1.67 -10.23 -2.77
C LEU A 52 -1.08 -9.82 -4.15
N GLY A 53 0.22 -10.04 -4.35
CA GLY A 53 0.92 -9.65 -5.57
C GLY A 53 1.25 -8.15 -5.67
N TRP A 54 1.20 -7.41 -4.56
CA TRP A 54 1.54 -5.99 -4.56
C TRP A 54 3.06 -5.79 -4.49
N THR A 55 3.55 -4.80 -5.22
CA THR A 55 4.93 -4.31 -5.07
C THR A 55 5.03 -3.54 -3.76
N THR A 56 6.05 -3.79 -2.95
CA THR A 56 6.22 -3.10 -1.66
C THR A 56 7.43 -2.17 -1.69
N GLU A 57 7.30 -0.96 -1.15
CA GLU A 57 8.41 -0.02 -0.96
C GLU A 57 8.43 0.50 0.49
N ILE A 58 9.63 0.60 1.06
CA ILE A 58 9.85 1.14 2.42
C ILE A 58 9.79 2.66 2.39
N ALA A 59 8.92 3.25 3.20
CA ALA A 59 8.90 4.69 3.42
C ALA A 59 10.03 5.07 4.38
N ASP A 60 11.24 5.22 3.85
CA ASP A 60 12.40 5.67 4.64
C ASP A 60 12.19 7.09 5.19
N VAL A 61 12.79 7.34 6.36
CA VAL A 61 12.64 8.60 7.09
C VAL A 61 13.25 9.79 6.34
N GLU A 62 14.22 9.53 5.47
CA GLU A 62 14.86 10.52 4.60
C GLU A 62 14.02 10.88 3.37
N GLY A 63 12.92 10.17 3.11
CA GLY A 63 11.98 10.46 2.01
C GLY A 63 12.43 9.96 0.63
N LYS A 64 13.51 9.17 0.54
CA LYS A 64 14.08 8.67 -0.72
C LYS A 64 13.13 7.73 -1.47
N TRP A 65 12.19 7.11 -0.76
CA TRP A 65 11.12 6.28 -1.29
C TRP A 65 10.32 6.99 -2.39
N THR A 66 10.11 8.30 -2.29
CA THR A 66 9.35 9.08 -3.29
C THR A 66 10.02 9.07 -4.67
N GLU A 67 11.36 9.15 -4.73
CA GLU A 67 12.11 9.05 -5.97
C GLU A 67 12.04 7.65 -6.57
N LYS A 68 12.08 6.62 -5.72
CA LYS A 68 11.93 5.22 -6.16
C LYS A 68 10.54 4.98 -6.74
N ILE A 69 9.48 5.44 -6.07
CA ILE A 69 8.11 5.37 -6.59
C ILE A 69 8.00 6.10 -7.92
N THR A 70 8.59 7.30 -8.04
CA THR A 70 8.58 8.06 -9.29
C THR A 70 9.22 7.27 -10.43
N LYS A 71 10.36 6.62 -10.20
CA LYS A 71 11.03 5.76 -11.18
C LYS A 71 10.18 4.54 -11.54
N LEU A 72 9.56 3.88 -10.56
CA LEU A 72 8.67 2.74 -10.80
C LEU A 72 7.47 3.12 -11.67
N LEU A 73 6.85 4.27 -11.40
CA LEU A 73 5.71 4.77 -12.17
C LEU A 73 6.11 5.19 -13.60
N GLN A 74 7.29 5.80 -13.77
CA GLN A 74 7.80 6.21 -15.08
C GLN A 74 8.21 5.02 -15.95
N ASN A 75 8.79 3.98 -15.35
CA ASN A 75 9.22 2.78 -16.06
C ASN A 75 8.07 1.87 -16.49
N LYS A 76 6.82 2.26 -16.17
CA LYS A 76 5.59 1.47 -16.28
C LYS A 76 5.73 0.11 -15.57
N LEU A 77 4.92 -0.08 -14.54
CA LEU A 77 4.54 -1.44 -14.13
C LEU A 77 4.18 -2.30 -15.35
#